data_AF-A0A956W1Z3-F1
#
_entry.id   AF-A0A956W1Z3-F1
#
_cell.length_a   1.000
_cell.length_b   1.000
_cell.length_c   1.000
_cell.angle_alpha   90.00
_cell.angle_beta   90.00
_cell.angle_gamma   90.00
#
_symmetry.space_group_name_H-M   'P 1'
#
loop_
_entity.id
_entity.type
_entity.pdbx_description
1 polymer ?
#
loop_
_entity_poly.entity_id
_entity_poly.type
_entity_poly.pdbx_seq_one_letter_code
_entity_poly.pdbx_strand_id
1 'polypeptide(L)'
;GTEDYFCGAYDFDPGLLERERSGSHYQEFTTPYAGLPQVIRPDGTYRSQQRFGMYRWHIMDPIRFKQDLRVTIQALGWRTHRDRQYLPLQDDIASVAYWYQELPTAPFPVLPDRDYLEVI
;
A
#
# COMPACT_ATOMS: atom_id res chain seq x y z
N GLY A 1 2.66 3.51 9.98
CA GLY A 1 1.36 3.07 9.45
C GLY A 1 1.58 2.11 8.30
N THR A 2 0.91 2.32 7.16
CA THR A 2 1.08 1.52 5.95
C THR A 2 2.55 1.45 5.50
N GLU A 3 3.27 2.57 5.56
CA GLU A 3 4.70 2.67 5.24
C GLU A 3 5.58 1.73 6.06
N ASP A 4 5.33 1.66 7.37
CA ASP A 4 6.12 0.80 8.27
C ASP A 4 5.92 -0.69 7.92
N TYR A 5 4.70 -1.09 7.57
CA TYR A 5 4.39 -2.47 7.18
C TYR A 5 5.16 -2.90 5.92
N PHE A 6 5.34 -1.97 4.97
CA PHE A 6 6.15 -2.19 3.78
C PHE A 6 7.64 -1.90 3.97
N CYS A 7 8.11 -1.72 5.21
CA CYS A 7 9.50 -1.37 5.58
C CYS A 7 10.02 -0.07 4.95
N GLY A 8 9.13 0.88 4.72
CA GLY A 8 9.48 2.30 4.57
C GLY A 8 9.56 3.00 5.93
N ALA A 9 9.72 4.32 5.87
CA ALA A 9 9.62 5.22 7.02
C ALA A 9 9.31 6.63 6.51
N TYR A 10 8.84 7.52 7.40
CA TYR A 10 8.61 8.94 7.11
C TYR A 10 7.76 9.18 5.85
N ASP A 11 6.64 8.46 5.71
CA ASP A 11 5.76 8.53 4.55
C ASP A 11 6.45 8.20 3.21
N PHE A 12 7.55 7.44 3.24
CA PHE A 12 8.44 7.17 2.11
C PHE A 12 9.18 8.41 1.57
N ASP A 13 9.23 9.49 2.33
CA ASP A 13 9.88 10.75 1.97
C ASP A 13 11.05 11.07 2.92
N PRO A 14 12.27 10.61 2.58
CA PRO A 14 13.46 10.91 3.38
C PRO A 14 13.88 12.38 3.29
N GLY A 15 13.34 13.17 2.35
CA GLY A 15 13.65 14.59 2.18
C GLY A 15 13.24 15.45 3.38
N LEU A 16 12.34 14.95 4.23
CA LEU A 16 12.00 15.57 5.51
C LEU A 16 13.15 15.51 6.55
N LEU A 17 14.14 14.64 6.34
CA LEU A 17 15.28 14.42 7.24
C LEU A 17 16.60 14.92 6.65
N GLU A 18 16.76 14.79 5.35
CA GLU A 18 18.00 15.12 4.65
C GLU A 18 18.04 16.62 4.31
N ARG A 19 18.59 17.43 5.23
CA ARG A 19 18.77 18.90 5.06
C ARG A 19 19.56 19.29 3.80
N GLU A 20 20.38 18.38 3.26
CA GLU A 20 21.22 18.61 2.09
C GLU A 20 20.54 18.19 0.77
N ARG A 21 19.53 17.31 0.81
CA ARG A 21 18.70 17.02 -0.36
C ARG A 21 17.61 18.07 -0.49
N SER A 22 17.54 18.70 -1.66
CA SER A 22 16.55 19.72 -1.93
C SER A 22 15.18 19.08 -2.13
N GLY A 23 14.31 19.16 -1.12
CA GLY A 23 12.86 18.99 -1.24
C GLY A 23 12.30 17.61 -0.88
N SER A 24 11.07 17.66 -0.36
CA SER A 24 10.19 16.52 -0.05
C SER A 24 9.84 15.76 -1.34
N HIS A 25 10.12 14.45 -1.37
CA HIS A 25 9.74 13.56 -2.48
C HIS A 25 9.67 12.11 -2.02
N TYR A 26 8.67 11.38 -2.50
CA TYR A 26 8.63 9.92 -2.35
C TYR A 26 9.84 9.28 -3.01
N GLN A 27 10.48 8.35 -2.30
CA GLN A 27 11.66 7.63 -2.75
C GLN A 27 11.32 6.15 -2.96
N GLU A 28 11.39 5.70 -4.21
CA GLU A 28 11.26 4.29 -4.56
C GLU A 28 12.41 3.46 -3.96
N PHE A 29 12.10 2.23 -3.57
CA PHE A 29 13.10 1.24 -3.17
C PHE A 29 12.64 -0.18 -3.47
N THR A 30 13.61 -1.09 -3.58
CA THR A 30 13.37 -2.51 -3.82
C THR A 30 14.31 -3.35 -2.95
N THR A 31 13.77 -4.37 -2.31
CA THR A 31 14.54 -5.38 -1.57
C THR A 31 14.01 -6.77 -1.92
N PRO A 32 14.67 -7.88 -1.52
CA PRO A 32 14.14 -9.20 -1.80
C PRO A 32 12.72 -9.45 -1.27
N TYR A 33 12.33 -8.81 -0.15
CA TYR A 33 11.09 -9.13 0.56
C TYR A 33 10.12 -7.96 0.73
N ALA A 34 10.52 -6.72 0.46
CA ALA A 34 9.61 -5.58 0.51
C ALA A 34 10.07 -4.44 -0.41
N GLY A 35 9.15 -3.56 -0.81
CA GLY A 35 9.51 -2.41 -1.61
C GLY A 35 8.35 -1.46 -1.90
N LEU A 36 8.72 -0.25 -2.31
CA LEU A 36 7.90 0.72 -3.01
C LEU A 36 8.48 0.92 -4.42
N PRO A 37 8.38 -0.07 -5.32
CA PRO A 37 9.03 -0.01 -6.63
C PRO A 37 8.36 0.96 -7.61
N GLN A 38 7.13 1.41 -7.35
CA GLN A 38 6.37 2.26 -8.26
C GLN A 38 5.79 3.46 -7.54
N VAL A 39 6.20 4.66 -7.97
CA VAL A 39 5.62 5.94 -7.60
C VAL A 39 5.26 6.66 -8.91
N ILE A 40 3.99 6.57 -9.32
CA ILE A 40 3.48 7.27 -10.50
C ILE A 40 3.14 8.69 -10.08
N ARG A 41 4.03 9.62 -10.43
CA ARG A 41 3.88 11.04 -10.10
C ARG A 41 2.93 11.71 -11.09
N PRO A 42 2.08 12.64 -10.62
CA PRO A 42 1.18 13.37 -11.50
C PRO A 42 1.94 14.33 -12.41
N ASP A 43 1.35 14.61 -13.58
CA ASP A 43 1.87 15.59 -14.54
C ASP A 43 1.24 16.99 -14.39
N GLY A 44 0.29 17.14 -13.45
CA GLY A 44 -0.43 18.39 -13.21
C GLY A 44 -1.52 18.70 -14.23
N THR A 45 -1.80 17.79 -15.17
CA THR A 45 -2.81 17.93 -16.22
C THR A 45 -3.71 16.68 -16.28
N TYR A 46 -3.60 15.88 -17.33
CA TYR A 46 -4.44 14.71 -17.58
C TYR A 46 -4.09 13.52 -16.68
N ARG A 47 -2.89 13.47 -16.11
CA ARG A 47 -2.49 12.46 -15.12
C ARG A 47 -2.33 13.16 -13.78
N SER A 48 -3.45 13.54 -13.17
CA SER A 48 -3.46 14.30 -11.91
C SER A 48 -3.27 13.45 -10.66
N GLN A 49 -3.45 12.12 -10.75
CA GLN A 49 -3.44 11.23 -9.60
C GLN A 49 -2.06 10.65 -9.33
N GLN A 50 -1.60 10.79 -8.09
CA GLN A 50 -0.43 10.09 -7.56
C GLN A 50 -0.82 8.63 -7.27
N ARG A 51 -0.03 7.66 -7.76
CA ARG A 51 -0.28 6.22 -7.50
C ARG A 51 0.95 5.52 -6.97
N PHE A 52 0.74 4.50 -6.14
CA PHE A 52 1.80 3.74 -5.50
C PHE A 52 1.63 2.24 -5.76
N GLY A 53 2.74 1.57 -6.06
CA GLY A 53 2.84 0.12 -6.05
C GLY A 53 3.80 -0.32 -4.97
N MET A 54 3.35 -1.23 -4.10
CA MET A 54 4.10 -1.73 -2.95
C MET A 54 3.95 -3.24 -2.83
N TYR A 55 4.95 -3.92 -2.26
CA TYR A 55 4.89 -5.36 -2.01
C TYR A 55 5.57 -5.74 -0.70
N ARG A 56 5.09 -6.84 -0.10
CA ARG A 56 5.67 -7.49 1.07
C ARG A 56 5.56 -9.01 0.92
N TRP A 57 6.69 -9.70 1.02
CA TRP A 57 6.79 -11.15 0.99
C TRP A 57 7.17 -11.67 2.37
N HIS A 58 6.27 -12.40 3.00
CA HIS A 58 6.49 -13.04 4.30
C HIS A 58 7.14 -14.43 4.13
N ILE A 59 8.34 -14.49 3.55
CA ILE A 59 9.07 -15.75 3.31
C ILE A 59 9.78 -16.22 4.59
N MET A 60 10.61 -15.36 5.16
CA MET A 60 11.39 -15.66 6.37
C MET A 60 10.55 -15.46 7.65
N ASP A 61 9.47 -14.69 7.54
CA ASP A 61 8.58 -14.25 8.62
C ASP A 61 7.09 -14.56 8.30
N PRO A 62 6.72 -15.83 8.04
CA PRO A 62 5.36 -16.18 7.63
C PRO A 62 4.33 -15.91 8.73
N ILE A 63 3.19 -15.35 8.33
CA ILE A 63 2.01 -15.21 9.20
C ILE A 63 1.31 -16.57 9.26
N ARG A 64 1.48 -17.29 10.38
CA ARG A 64 0.89 -18.61 10.58
C ARG A 64 -0.50 -18.50 11.19
N PHE A 65 -1.40 -19.37 10.76
CA PHE A 65 -2.75 -19.49 11.30
C PHE A 65 -3.14 -20.96 11.41
N LYS A 66 -4.01 -21.29 12.39
CA LYS A 66 -4.55 -22.64 12.57
C LYS A 66 -5.98 -22.76 12.05
N GLN A 67 -6.76 -21.70 12.22
CA GLN A 67 -8.16 -21.60 11.83
C GLN A 67 -8.41 -20.16 11.43
N ASP A 68 -8.87 -19.97 10.19
CA ASP A 68 -9.18 -18.68 9.57
C ASP A 68 -8.03 -17.65 9.55
N LEU A 69 -8.02 -16.81 8.52
CA LEU A 69 -7.11 -15.67 8.45
C LEU A 69 -7.86 -14.50 7.83
N ARG A 70 -7.86 -13.36 8.51
CA ARG A 70 -8.35 -12.09 7.98
C ARG A 70 -7.26 -11.05 8.11
N VAL A 71 -6.86 -10.50 6.97
CA VAL A 71 -5.90 -9.40 6.88
C VAL A 71 -6.65 -8.16 6.44
N THR A 72 -6.43 -7.04 7.14
CA THR A 72 -7.05 -5.75 6.83
C THR A 72 -5.99 -4.67 6.85
N ILE A 73 -5.99 -3.83 5.82
CA ILE A 73 -5.21 -2.60 5.77
C ILE A 73 -6.16 -1.41 5.83
N GLN A 74 -5.79 -0.36 6.55
CA GLN A 74 -6.63 0.84 6.69
C GLN A 74 -6.11 1.94 5.75
N ALA A 75 -7.03 2.56 5.00
CA ALA A 75 -6.74 3.77 4.22
C ALA A 75 -7.08 4.99 5.09
N LEU A 76 -6.08 5.48 5.83
CA LEU A 76 -6.23 6.60 6.76
C LEU A 76 -5.25 7.72 6.41
N GLY A 77 -5.77 8.94 6.38
CA GLY A 77 -5.00 10.17 6.37
C GLY A 77 -5.18 10.96 7.65
N TRP A 78 -4.76 12.22 7.62
CA TRP A 78 -4.82 13.12 8.77
C TRP A 78 -5.65 14.37 8.49
N ARG A 79 -6.54 14.73 9.42
CA ARG A 79 -7.23 16.03 9.35
C ARG A 79 -6.27 17.13 9.82
N THR A 80 -5.94 18.05 8.91
CA THR A 80 -5.04 19.18 9.18
C THR A 80 -5.74 20.38 9.84
N HIS A 81 -7.07 20.50 9.69
CA HIS A 81 -7.81 21.72 10.07
C HIS A 81 -8.71 21.58 11.31
N ARG A 82 -8.82 20.39 11.91
CA ARG A 82 -9.52 20.15 13.18
C ARG A 82 -8.68 19.18 13.99
N ASP A 83 -8.78 19.28 15.32
CA ASP A 83 -8.09 18.44 16.32
C ASP A 83 -7.56 17.14 15.73
N ARG A 84 -6.23 16.99 15.73
CA ARG A 84 -5.43 15.79 15.35
C ARG A 84 -6.23 14.47 15.30
N GLN A 85 -6.97 14.25 14.20
CA GLN A 85 -7.91 13.14 14.04
C GLN A 85 -7.61 12.40 12.74
N TYR A 86 -7.78 11.08 12.79
CA TYR A 86 -7.72 10.23 11.61
C TYR A 86 -8.85 10.58 10.62
N LEU A 87 -8.51 10.57 9.34
CA LEU A 87 -9.42 10.75 8.22
C LEU A 87 -9.52 9.44 7.43
N PRO A 88 -10.65 8.73 7.43
CA PRO A 88 -10.89 7.65 6.48
C PRO A 88 -10.80 8.18 5.05
N LEU A 89 -9.90 7.60 4.26
CA LEU A 89 -9.69 7.97 2.86
C LEU A 89 -10.62 7.15 1.96
N GLN A 90 -10.84 7.65 0.75
CA GLN A 90 -11.65 7.02 -0.30
C GLN A 90 -10.76 6.71 -1.51
N ASP A 91 -9.56 6.18 -1.24
CA ASP A 91 -8.60 5.84 -2.28
C ASP A 91 -9.01 4.57 -3.03
N ASP A 92 -8.71 4.51 -4.32
CA ASP A 92 -8.82 3.28 -5.11
C ASP A 92 -7.70 2.32 -4.74
N ILE A 93 -8.05 1.19 -4.13
CA ILE A 93 -7.10 0.19 -3.65
C ILE A 93 -7.40 -1.17 -4.27
N ALA A 94 -6.39 -1.73 -4.95
CA ALA A 94 -6.37 -3.12 -5.36
C ALA A 94 -5.23 -3.84 -4.62
N SER A 95 -5.46 -5.09 -4.23
CA SER A 95 -4.43 -5.93 -3.60
C SER A 95 -4.57 -7.39 -4.01
N VAL A 96 -3.46 -8.11 -3.93
CA VAL A 96 -3.40 -9.56 -4.12
C VAL A 96 -2.68 -10.15 -2.92
N ALA A 97 -3.22 -11.22 -2.35
CA ALA A 97 -2.59 -11.95 -1.26
C ALA A 97 -2.20 -13.35 -1.74
N TYR A 98 -1.05 -13.82 -1.28
CA TYR A 98 -0.57 -15.18 -1.50
C TYR A 98 -0.46 -15.89 -0.16
N TRP A 99 -1.02 -17.08 -0.05
CA TRP A 99 -0.93 -17.91 1.15
C TRP A 99 -0.97 -19.39 0.80
N TYR A 100 -0.62 -20.21 1.78
CA TYR A 100 -0.76 -21.66 1.71
C TYR A 100 -1.74 -22.11 2.78
N GLN A 101 -2.60 -23.06 2.42
CA GLN A 101 -3.52 -23.72 3.35
C GLN A 101 -3.73 -25.17 2.95
N GLU A 102 -4.17 -26.00 3.89
CA GLU A 102 -4.68 -27.33 3.60
C GLU A 102 -6.05 -27.24 2.90
N LEU A 103 -6.36 -28.24 2.07
CA LEU A 103 -7.63 -28.35 1.35
C LEU A 103 -8.66 -29.13 2.17
N PRO A 104 -9.98 -28.88 1.98
CA PRO A 104 -10.58 -27.97 1.01
C PRO A 104 -10.52 -26.49 1.42
N THR A 105 -10.53 -25.59 0.43
CA THR A 105 -10.70 -24.15 0.69
C THR A 105 -12.17 -23.76 0.68
N ALA A 106 -12.50 -22.62 1.30
CA ALA A 106 -13.75 -21.93 0.98
C ALA A 106 -13.74 -21.56 -0.53
N PRO A 107 -14.91 -21.53 -1.20
CA PRO A 107 -15.00 -21.05 -2.56
C PRO A 107 -14.59 -19.58 -2.63
N PHE A 108 -13.83 -19.21 -3.66
CA PHE A 108 -13.46 -17.82 -3.90
C PHE A 108 -14.64 -17.02 -4.47
N PRO A 109 -14.75 -15.72 -4.15
CA PRO A 109 -15.67 -14.83 -4.84
C PRO A 109 -15.34 -14.78 -6.33
N VAL A 110 -16.36 -14.50 -7.15
CA VAL A 110 -16.18 -14.35 -8.60
C VAL A 110 -15.32 -13.11 -8.88
N LEU A 111 -14.32 -13.26 -9.75
CA LEU A 111 -13.53 -12.12 -10.21
C LEU A 111 -14.45 -11.15 -10.98
N PRO A 112 -14.48 -9.85 -10.64
CA PRO A 112 -15.26 -8.88 -11.41
C PRO A 112 -14.80 -8.81 -12.87
N ASP A 113 -15.69 -8.31 -13.74
CA ASP A 113 -15.34 -8.13 -15.14
C ASP A 113 -14.32 -7.01 -15.36
N ARG A 114 -13.81 -6.91 -16.59
CA ARG A 114 -12.79 -5.93 -16.98
C ARG A 114 -13.24 -4.49 -16.74
N ASP A 115 -14.49 -4.17 -17.03
CA ASP A 115 -14.99 -2.79 -17.01
C ASP A 115 -15.22 -2.34 -15.56
N TYR A 116 -15.62 -3.26 -14.66
CA TYR A 116 -15.64 -3.02 -13.22
C TYR A 116 -14.24 -2.76 -12.65
N LEU A 117 -13.21 -3.44 -13.17
CA LEU A 117 -11.82 -3.31 -12.71
C LEU A 117 -11.09 -2.12 -13.33
N GLU A 118 -11.75 -1.34 -14.19
CA GLU A 118 -11.16 -0.14 -14.80
C GLU A 118 -10.91 0.94 -13.73
N VAL A 119 -9.71 1.51 -13.74
CA VAL A 119 -9.34 2.65 -12.89
C VAL A 119 -9.58 3.93 -13.68
N ILE A 120 -10.66 4.63 -13.35
CA ILE A 120 -11.12 5.87 -14.00
C ILE A 120 -10.32 7.09 -13.51
#